data_AF-A0AAW2K8P6-F1
#
_entry.id   AF-A0AAW2K8P6-F1
#
_cell.length_a   1.000
_cell.length_b   1.000
_cell.length_c   1.000
_cell.angle_alpha   90.00
_cell.angle_beta   90.00
_cell.angle_gamma   90.00
#
_symmetry.space_group_name_H-M   'P 1'
#
loop_
_entity.id
_entity.type
_entity.pdbx_description
1 polymer ?
#
loop_
_entity_poly.entity_id
_entity_poly.type
_entity_poly.pdbx_seq_one_letter_code
_entity_poly.pdbx_strand_id
1 'polypeptide(L)'
;MAWPRLVGERDLDGGEDRMDETGVCQSCGEKLVCIDIDPEETENFAKSLAKLACEKEARTNFAKFQEWLQRHGPFDAVVDGANLGLANQHTFSFPQIMRVVNQLRQISPTKKFPLVVLHQSRVSGGPAQHPNNKKLLETWKRAGALYSTPQGSNDDWYWLYAAVSSKCLLVTNDEMRDHLFNLLGNSFFPRWKEKHQVRIKPSSNGLILHMPPPYSLVIQESERGSWHIPTVTGDDLETPRQWVCATRM
;
A
#
# COMPACT_ATOMS: atom_id res chain seq x y z
N MET A 1 -2.41 -0.25 37.37
CA MET A 1 -3.09 -1.40 36.74
C MET A 1 -2.09 -2.55 36.72
N ALA A 2 -2.44 -3.63 37.42
CA ALA A 2 -1.56 -4.76 37.68
C ALA A 2 -1.44 -5.65 36.43
N TRP A 3 -0.22 -6.11 36.15
CA TRP A 3 0.05 -7.19 35.21
C TRP A 3 -0.60 -8.48 35.77
N PRO A 4 -1.25 -9.30 34.94
CA PRO A 4 -1.72 -10.61 35.40
C PRO A 4 -0.51 -11.45 35.82
N ARG A 5 -0.38 -11.71 37.12
CA ARG A 5 0.49 -12.78 37.63
C ARG A 5 -0.14 -14.11 37.24
N LEU A 6 0.57 -14.92 36.45
CA LEU A 6 0.71 -16.39 36.57
C LEU A 6 1.36 -16.98 35.30
N VAL A 7 2.71 -16.91 35.21
CA VAL A 7 3.61 -17.99 34.73
C VAL A 7 4.96 -17.73 35.41
N GLY A 8 5.65 -18.78 35.88
CA GLY A 8 6.89 -18.66 36.65
C GLY A 8 8.02 -17.95 35.91
N GLU A 9 8.74 -17.08 36.61
CA GLU A 9 9.87 -16.25 36.17
C GLU A 9 11.12 -17.01 35.67
N ARG A 10 11.04 -18.32 35.38
CA ARG A 10 12.20 -19.17 35.08
C ARG A 10 12.17 -19.99 33.79
N ASP A 11 11.12 -19.91 32.96
CA ASP A 11 10.94 -20.85 31.83
C ASP A 11 10.80 -20.19 30.44
N LEU A 12 11.15 -18.90 30.29
CA LEU A 12 11.13 -18.20 28.99
C LEU A 12 12.54 -17.78 28.60
N ASP A 13 13.05 -18.29 27.48
CA ASP A 13 14.22 -17.73 26.80
C ASP A 13 13.75 -16.67 25.80
N GLY A 14 14.32 -15.47 25.88
CA GLY A 14 13.89 -14.30 25.13
C GLY A 14 15.07 -13.54 24.55
N GLY A 15 15.10 -13.36 23.23
CA GLY A 15 16.19 -12.69 22.52
C GLY A 15 15.71 -11.81 21.36
N GLU A 16 16.53 -10.83 20.99
CA GLU A 16 16.35 -10.07 19.74
C GLU A 16 16.52 -11.01 18.54
N ASP A 17 15.63 -10.89 17.57
CA ASP A 17 15.60 -11.74 16.39
C ASP A 17 15.18 -10.98 15.12
N ARG A 18 15.32 -11.65 13.98
CA ARG A 18 14.86 -11.21 12.66
C ARG A 18 13.97 -12.27 12.05
N MET A 19 12.92 -11.80 11.36
CA MET A 19 12.13 -12.64 10.47
C MET A 19 12.80 -12.66 9.09
N ASP A 20 12.85 -13.83 8.46
CA ASP A 20 13.22 -13.90 7.04
C ASP A 20 12.13 -13.34 6.13
N GLU A 21 12.43 -13.21 4.84
CA GLU A 21 11.49 -12.67 3.84
C GLU A 21 10.20 -13.50 3.69
N THR A 22 10.19 -14.74 4.18
CA THR A 22 9.04 -15.66 4.16
C THR A 22 8.27 -15.69 5.47
N GLY A 23 8.71 -14.95 6.49
CA GLY A 23 8.09 -14.84 7.80
C GLY A 23 8.50 -15.95 8.78
N VAL A 24 9.66 -16.59 8.58
CA VAL A 24 10.18 -17.59 9.53
C VAL A 24 11.11 -16.91 10.55
N CYS A 25 10.86 -17.17 11.83
CA CYS A 25 11.67 -16.75 12.97
C CYS A 25 13.05 -17.43 12.91
N GLN A 26 14.13 -16.65 12.88
CA GLN A 26 15.49 -17.20 12.82
C GLN A 26 15.95 -17.80 14.15
N SER A 27 15.33 -17.42 15.28
CA SER A 27 15.62 -17.97 16.61
C SER A 27 14.93 -19.31 16.89
N CYS A 28 13.61 -19.43 16.65
CA CYS A 28 12.84 -20.63 17.01
C CYS A 28 12.32 -21.45 15.81
N GLY A 29 12.45 -20.95 14.59
CA GLY A 29 11.99 -21.63 13.37
C GLY A 29 10.47 -21.61 13.14
N GLU A 30 9.69 -20.99 14.02
CA GLU A 30 8.24 -20.84 13.84
C GLU A 30 7.94 -19.87 12.69
N LYS A 31 6.87 -20.16 11.94
CA LYS A 31 6.41 -19.32 10.82
C LYS A 31 5.28 -18.42 11.27
N LEU A 32 5.45 -17.11 11.11
CA LEU A 32 4.39 -16.13 11.35
C LEU A 32 3.23 -16.34 10.38
N VAL A 33 2.02 -16.08 10.87
CA VAL A 33 0.81 -16.15 10.06
C VAL A 33 0.56 -14.83 9.33
N CYS A 34 -0.13 -14.93 8.19
CA CYS A 34 -0.77 -13.81 7.53
C CYS A 34 -2.21 -13.74 8.03
N ILE A 35 -2.51 -12.74 8.85
CA ILE A 35 -3.87 -12.46 9.30
C ILE A 35 -4.64 -11.81 8.15
N ASP A 36 -5.70 -12.49 7.71
CA ASP A 36 -6.59 -11.99 6.67
C ASP A 36 -7.38 -10.77 7.15
N ILE A 37 -7.65 -9.86 6.23
CA ILE A 37 -8.54 -8.73 6.46
C ILE A 37 -9.95 -9.15 6.08
N ASP A 38 -10.88 -8.99 7.01
CA ASP A 38 -12.29 -9.33 6.78
C ASP A 38 -12.84 -8.55 5.56
N PRO A 39 -13.41 -9.25 4.56
CA PRO A 39 -14.08 -8.61 3.43
C PRO A 39 -15.18 -7.62 3.85
N GLU A 40 -15.91 -7.88 4.93
CA GLU A 40 -16.96 -7.00 5.44
C GLU A 40 -16.36 -5.72 6.03
N GLU A 41 -15.27 -5.82 6.80
CA GLU A 41 -14.52 -4.65 7.27
C GLU A 41 -14.03 -3.80 6.09
N THR A 42 -13.54 -4.45 5.03
CA THR A 42 -13.06 -3.77 3.81
C THR A 42 -14.19 -3.02 3.10
N GLU A 43 -15.36 -3.63 2.97
CA GLU A 43 -16.53 -2.99 2.37
C GLU A 43 -17.04 -1.80 3.19
N ASN A 44 -17.08 -1.96 4.52
CA ASN A 44 -17.46 -0.88 5.44
C ASN A 44 -16.46 0.28 5.40
N PHE A 45 -15.16 -0.03 5.28
CA PHE A 45 -14.12 0.96 5.08
C PHE A 45 -14.28 1.70 3.75
N ALA A 46 -14.53 0.99 2.64
CA ALA A 46 -14.77 1.58 1.33
C ALA A 46 -15.96 2.57 1.34
N LYS A 47 -17.05 2.21 2.02
CA LYS A 47 -18.23 3.08 2.20
C LYS A 47 -17.89 4.33 3.02
N SER A 48 -17.15 4.16 4.11
CA SER A 48 -16.75 5.27 4.99
C SER A 48 -15.81 6.23 4.26
N LEU A 49 -14.86 5.68 3.50
CA LEU A 49 -13.96 6.41 2.63
C LEU A 49 -14.71 7.20 1.56
N ALA A 50 -15.67 6.58 0.87
CA ALA A 50 -16.48 7.26 -0.13
C ALA A 50 -17.30 8.41 0.46
N LYS A 51 -17.86 8.22 1.66
CA LYS A 51 -18.60 9.26 2.38
C LYS A 51 -17.68 10.45 2.70
N LEU A 52 -16.52 10.21 3.30
CA LEU A 52 -15.55 11.26 3.63
C LEU A 52 -15.06 12.00 2.38
N ALA A 53 -14.74 11.27 1.31
CA ALA A 53 -14.37 11.86 0.04
C ALA A 53 -15.50 12.75 -0.52
N CYS A 54 -16.76 12.32 -0.47
CA CYS A 54 -17.90 13.13 -0.91
C CYS A 54 -18.15 14.39 -0.06
N GLU A 55 -17.73 14.40 1.21
CA GLU A 55 -17.83 15.56 2.11
C GLU A 55 -16.71 16.58 1.85
N LYS A 56 -15.53 16.11 1.43
CA LYS A 56 -14.33 16.95 1.23
C LYS A 56 -14.13 17.38 -0.23
N GLU A 57 -14.54 16.55 -1.18
CA GLU A 57 -14.50 16.82 -2.60
C GLU A 57 -15.81 17.47 -3.07
N ALA A 58 -15.78 18.11 -4.25
CA ALA A 58 -17.02 18.43 -4.93
C ALA A 58 -17.78 17.12 -5.20
N ARG A 59 -18.93 16.92 -4.54
CA ARG A 59 -19.69 15.65 -4.54
C ARG A 59 -19.89 15.04 -5.93
N THR A 60 -20.03 15.87 -6.96
CA THR A 60 -20.19 15.43 -8.35
C THR A 60 -18.91 14.85 -8.97
N ASN A 61 -17.72 15.29 -8.55
CA ASN A 61 -16.44 14.80 -9.06
C ASN A 61 -16.16 13.38 -8.57
N PHE A 62 -16.33 13.15 -7.27
CA PHE A 62 -16.06 11.83 -6.70
C PHE A 62 -17.10 10.79 -7.15
N ALA A 63 -18.39 11.15 -7.20
CA ALA A 63 -19.42 10.24 -7.73
C ALA A 63 -19.13 9.79 -9.17
N LYS A 64 -18.69 10.71 -10.05
CA LYS A 64 -18.27 10.38 -11.42
C LYS A 64 -17.10 9.40 -11.44
N PHE A 65 -16.16 9.54 -10.51
CA PHE A 65 -15.05 8.61 -10.39
C PHE A 65 -15.52 7.22 -9.96
N GLN A 66 -16.45 7.11 -9.00
CA GLN A 66 -17.00 5.83 -8.56
C GLN A 66 -17.69 5.10 -9.73
N GLU A 67 -18.53 5.80 -10.49
CA GLU A 67 -19.16 5.25 -11.70
C GLU A 67 -18.13 4.84 -12.76
N TRP A 68 -17.09 5.65 -12.95
CA TRP A 68 -16.01 5.32 -13.86
C TRP A 68 -15.29 4.05 -13.43
N LEU A 69 -14.93 3.93 -12.15
CA LEU A 69 -14.22 2.79 -11.59
C LEU A 69 -15.02 1.48 -11.76
N GLN A 70 -16.34 1.53 -11.52
CA GLN A 70 -17.23 0.38 -11.72
C GLN A 70 -17.24 -0.13 -13.18
N ARG A 71 -17.04 0.74 -14.16
CA ARG A 71 -17.06 0.39 -15.59
C ARG A 71 -15.71 -0.10 -16.12
N HIS A 72 -14.61 0.23 -15.45
CA HIS A 72 -13.25 -0.02 -15.96
C HIS A 72 -12.45 -1.02 -15.11
N GLY A 73 -12.78 -1.16 -13.83
CA GLY A 73 -12.18 -2.15 -12.94
C GLY A 73 -12.76 -3.57 -13.14
N PRO A 74 -12.36 -4.53 -12.29
CA PRO A 74 -11.37 -4.39 -11.22
C PRO A 74 -9.92 -4.35 -11.75
N PHE A 75 -9.04 -3.71 -10.99
CA PHE A 75 -7.61 -3.63 -11.26
C PHE A 75 -6.81 -4.53 -10.31
N ASP A 76 -5.66 -5.03 -10.76
CA ASP A 76 -4.73 -5.78 -9.90
C ASP A 76 -3.82 -4.86 -9.07
N ALA A 77 -3.66 -3.61 -9.50
CA ALA A 77 -2.93 -2.57 -8.78
C ALA A 77 -3.41 -1.17 -9.17
N VAL A 78 -3.27 -0.23 -8.25
CA VAL A 78 -3.47 1.21 -8.43
C VAL A 78 -2.15 1.92 -8.16
N VAL A 79 -1.83 2.92 -8.97
CA VAL A 79 -0.60 3.70 -8.91
C VAL A 79 -0.94 5.14 -8.57
N ASP A 80 -0.34 5.64 -7.49
CA ASP A 80 -0.25 7.07 -7.19
C ASP A 80 0.77 7.71 -8.12
N GLY A 81 0.30 8.22 -9.26
CA GLY A 81 1.18 8.75 -10.29
C GLY A 81 1.90 10.04 -9.86
N ALA A 82 1.31 10.82 -8.95
CA ALA A 82 1.92 12.06 -8.47
C ALA A 82 3.13 11.76 -7.60
N ASN A 83 2.96 10.92 -6.58
CA ASN A 83 4.02 10.49 -5.69
C ASN A 83 5.11 9.75 -6.46
N LEU A 84 4.77 8.77 -7.30
CA LEU A 84 5.77 8.02 -8.06
C LEU A 84 6.47 8.85 -9.13
N GLY A 85 5.84 9.88 -9.68
CA GLY A 85 6.49 10.78 -10.64
C GLY A 85 7.55 11.69 -9.99
N LEU A 86 7.44 11.95 -8.69
CA LEU A 86 8.33 12.85 -7.93
C LEU A 86 9.27 12.13 -6.97
N ALA A 87 8.99 10.88 -6.61
CA ALA A 87 9.78 10.10 -5.68
C ALA A 87 11.25 10.01 -6.12
N ASN A 88 12.17 10.51 -5.28
CA ASN A 88 13.61 10.57 -5.52
C ASN A 88 14.01 11.34 -6.81
N GLN A 89 13.18 12.29 -7.27
CA GLN A 89 13.43 13.09 -8.46
C GLN A 89 13.32 14.59 -8.16
N HIS A 90 14.16 15.41 -8.82
CA HIS A 90 14.01 16.88 -8.79
C HIS A 90 12.84 17.38 -9.64
N THR A 91 12.46 16.61 -10.67
CA THR A 91 11.39 16.95 -11.60
C THR A 91 10.51 15.74 -11.89
N PHE A 92 9.28 15.99 -12.33
CA PHE A 92 8.30 14.94 -12.59
C PHE A 92 8.72 14.00 -13.74
N SER A 93 8.82 12.70 -13.46
CA SER A 93 9.36 11.69 -14.38
C SER A 93 8.32 10.66 -14.84
N PHE A 94 7.78 10.85 -16.05
CA PHE A 94 6.96 9.83 -16.72
C PHE A 94 7.68 8.50 -16.98
N PRO A 95 8.97 8.47 -17.37
CA PRO A 95 9.70 7.21 -17.53
C PRO A 95 9.74 6.36 -16.25
N GLN A 96 9.79 6.99 -15.06
CA GLN A 96 9.75 6.27 -13.79
C GLN A 96 8.38 5.59 -13.59
N ILE A 97 7.28 6.32 -13.78
CA ILE A 97 5.92 5.76 -13.72
C ILE A 97 5.77 4.62 -14.74
N MET A 98 6.26 4.79 -15.97
CA MET A 98 6.21 3.75 -17.00
C MET A 98 6.93 2.46 -16.60
N ARG A 99 8.10 2.57 -15.95
CA ARG A 99 8.85 1.41 -15.46
C ARG A 99 8.04 0.64 -14.42
N VAL A 100 7.44 1.36 -13.46
CA VAL A 100 6.57 0.76 -12.42
C VAL A 100 5.35 0.09 -13.05
N VAL A 101 4.65 0.79 -13.95
CA VAL A 101 3.49 0.25 -14.68
C VAL A 101 3.84 -1.04 -15.43
N ASN A 102 5.01 -1.09 -16.08
CA ASN A 102 5.46 -2.28 -16.78
C ASN A 102 5.81 -3.43 -15.82
N GLN A 103 6.45 -3.17 -14.68
CA GLN A 103 6.71 -4.19 -13.65
C GLN A 103 5.41 -4.75 -13.07
N LEU A 104 4.45 -3.88 -12.73
CA LEU A 104 3.12 -4.28 -12.25
C LEU A 104 2.38 -5.14 -13.27
N ARG A 105 2.45 -4.75 -14.54
CA ARG A 105 1.89 -5.54 -15.63
C ARG A 105 2.55 -6.91 -15.77
N GLN A 106 3.84 -7.03 -15.46
CA GLN A 106 4.53 -8.33 -15.51
C GLN A 106 4.15 -9.24 -14.35
N ILE A 107 3.93 -8.71 -13.15
CA ILE A 107 3.51 -9.51 -11.99
C ILE A 107 2.00 -9.80 -11.99
N SER A 108 1.19 -9.00 -12.72
CA SER A 108 -0.23 -9.28 -12.93
C SER A 108 -0.41 -10.66 -13.60
N PRO A 109 -1.24 -11.57 -13.04
CA PRO A 109 -1.52 -12.87 -13.65
C PRO A 109 -2.09 -12.76 -15.07
N THR A 110 -2.83 -11.68 -15.34
CA THR A 110 -3.53 -11.45 -16.62
C THR A 110 -2.87 -10.39 -17.50
N LYS A 111 -1.69 -9.89 -17.09
CA LYS A 111 -0.95 -8.82 -17.80
C LYS A 111 -1.77 -7.55 -18.05
N LYS A 112 -2.75 -7.27 -17.17
CA LYS A 112 -3.55 -6.05 -17.21
C LYS A 112 -2.71 -4.84 -16.82
N PHE A 113 -3.10 -3.66 -17.32
CA PHE A 113 -2.52 -2.43 -16.84
C PHE A 113 -3.03 -2.12 -15.42
N PRO A 114 -2.17 -1.64 -14.52
CA PRO A 114 -2.63 -1.02 -13.28
C PRO A 114 -3.37 0.28 -13.58
N LEU A 115 -4.26 0.71 -12.69
CA LEU A 115 -4.87 2.03 -12.77
C LEU A 115 -3.86 3.08 -12.35
N VAL A 116 -3.49 3.99 -13.24
CA VAL A 116 -2.70 5.19 -12.91
C VAL A 116 -3.64 6.34 -12.56
N VAL A 117 -3.49 6.90 -11.36
CA VAL A 117 -4.21 8.12 -10.96
C VAL A 117 -3.25 9.30 -11.04
N LEU A 118 -3.63 10.34 -11.76
CA LEU A 118 -2.86 11.57 -11.91
C LEU A 118 -3.77 12.79 -11.87
N HIS A 119 -3.33 13.88 -11.26
CA HIS A 119 -4.04 15.15 -11.39
C HIS A 119 -4.07 15.66 -12.83
N GLN A 120 -5.19 16.24 -13.27
CA GLN A 120 -5.40 16.70 -14.65
C GLN A 120 -4.28 17.63 -15.14
N SER A 121 -3.77 18.51 -14.29
CA SER A 121 -2.65 19.41 -14.63
C SER A 121 -1.36 18.66 -14.99
N ARG A 122 -1.15 17.45 -14.46
CA ARG A 122 -0.01 16.58 -14.81
C ARG A 122 -0.21 15.88 -16.15
N VAL A 123 -1.45 15.70 -16.58
CA VAL A 123 -1.80 15.03 -17.85
C VAL A 123 -1.86 16.03 -19.01
N SER A 124 -2.22 17.29 -18.74
CA SER A 124 -2.36 18.34 -19.76
C SER A 124 -1.22 19.37 -19.77
N GLY A 125 -0.28 19.31 -18.83
CA GLY A 125 0.76 20.33 -18.66
C GLY A 125 2.20 19.80 -18.73
N GLY A 126 3.15 20.73 -18.84
CA GLY A 126 4.58 20.49 -18.63
C GLY A 126 5.13 19.25 -19.37
N PRO A 127 5.75 18.28 -18.67
CA PRO A 127 6.34 17.10 -19.29
C PRO A 127 5.38 16.24 -20.13
N ALA A 128 4.06 16.33 -19.91
CA ALA A 128 3.07 15.58 -20.68
C ALA A 128 2.98 16.03 -22.14
N GLN A 129 3.42 17.25 -22.47
CA GLN A 129 3.42 17.76 -23.84
C GLN A 129 4.52 17.16 -24.72
N HIS A 130 5.52 16.50 -24.12
CA HIS A 130 6.54 15.79 -24.88
C HIS A 130 5.89 14.62 -25.67
N PRO A 131 6.19 14.42 -26.97
CA PRO A 131 5.49 13.45 -27.82
C PRO A 131 5.43 12.03 -27.25
N ASN A 132 6.53 11.55 -26.65
CA ASN A 132 6.59 10.22 -26.05
C ASN A 132 5.67 10.08 -24.83
N ASN A 133 5.62 11.11 -23.98
CA ASN A 133 4.79 11.10 -22.77
C ASN A 133 3.31 11.24 -23.14
N LYS A 134 2.99 12.07 -24.13
CA LYS A 134 1.64 12.17 -24.68
C LYS A 134 1.16 10.82 -25.23
N LYS A 135 1.99 10.12 -26.00
CA LYS A 135 1.68 8.78 -26.52
C LYS A 135 1.48 7.75 -25.39
N LEU A 136 2.28 7.83 -24.34
CA LEU A 136 2.17 6.96 -23.17
C LEU A 136 0.83 7.18 -22.44
N LEU A 137 0.48 8.44 -22.14
CA LEU A 137 -0.78 8.81 -21.49
C LEU A 137 -1.99 8.38 -22.32
N GLU A 138 -1.97 8.60 -23.63
CA GLU A 138 -3.02 8.13 -24.54
C GLU A 138 -3.13 6.60 -24.57
N THR A 139 -2.02 5.89 -24.43
CA THR A 139 -2.03 4.41 -24.36
C THR A 139 -2.75 3.94 -23.10
N TRP A 140 -2.43 4.51 -21.93
CA TRP A 140 -3.10 4.16 -20.68
C TRP A 140 -4.57 4.57 -20.68
N LYS A 141 -4.90 5.74 -21.23
CA LYS A 141 -6.27 6.21 -21.37
C LYS A 141 -7.12 5.27 -22.22
N ARG A 142 -6.63 4.85 -23.39
CA ARG A 142 -7.35 3.89 -24.27
C ARG A 142 -7.50 2.51 -23.64
N ALA A 143 -6.55 2.12 -22.80
CA ALA A 143 -6.61 0.88 -22.05
C ALA A 143 -7.58 0.96 -20.85
N GLY A 144 -8.22 2.10 -20.58
CA GLY A 144 -9.06 2.29 -19.39
C GLY A 144 -8.26 2.30 -18.09
N ALA A 145 -6.95 2.59 -18.16
CA ALA A 145 -5.99 2.43 -17.08
C ALA A 145 -5.37 3.75 -16.60
N LEU A 146 -5.95 4.88 -16.99
CA LEU A 146 -5.56 6.21 -16.52
C LEU A 146 -6.80 6.99 -16.10
N TYR A 147 -6.83 7.43 -14.85
CA TYR A 147 -7.83 8.40 -14.38
C TYR A 147 -7.16 9.74 -14.10
N SER A 148 -7.72 10.80 -14.68
CA SER A 148 -7.27 12.18 -14.44
C SER A 148 -8.18 12.84 -13.41
N THR A 149 -7.67 13.11 -12.20
CA THR A 149 -8.46 13.79 -11.17
C THR A 149 -8.70 15.25 -11.55
N PRO A 150 -9.90 15.80 -11.30
CA PRO A 150 -10.25 17.14 -11.75
C PRO A 150 -9.49 18.22 -10.98
N GLN A 151 -9.43 19.42 -11.55
CA GLN A 151 -8.74 20.54 -10.92
C GLN A 151 -9.32 20.87 -9.53
N GLY A 152 -8.43 20.99 -8.54
CA GLY A 152 -8.80 21.33 -7.16
C GLY A 152 -9.18 20.13 -6.30
N SER A 153 -9.18 18.92 -6.87
CA SER A 153 -9.36 17.67 -6.12
C SER A 153 -8.07 17.22 -5.45
N ASN A 154 -8.20 16.63 -4.26
CA ASN A 154 -7.13 15.84 -3.69
C ASN A 154 -7.13 14.44 -4.32
N ASP A 155 -6.05 14.07 -5.02
CA ASP A 155 -5.89 12.76 -5.66
C ASP A 155 -5.81 11.59 -4.67
N ASP A 156 -5.49 11.85 -3.40
CA ASP A 156 -5.44 10.86 -2.32
C ASP A 156 -6.72 10.05 -2.18
N TRP A 157 -7.87 10.74 -2.23
CA TRP A 157 -9.16 10.08 -2.16
C TRP A 157 -9.38 9.09 -3.32
N TYR A 158 -8.85 9.39 -4.49
CA TYR A 158 -9.12 8.65 -5.72
C TYR A 158 -8.31 7.36 -5.77
N TRP A 159 -6.99 7.45 -5.59
CA TRP A 159 -6.15 6.25 -5.60
C TRP A 159 -6.45 5.35 -4.40
N LEU A 160 -6.76 5.92 -3.22
CA LEU A 160 -7.07 5.12 -2.04
C LEU A 160 -8.38 4.37 -2.24
N TYR A 161 -9.44 5.08 -2.68
CA TYR A 161 -10.73 4.46 -2.92
C TYR A 161 -10.66 3.39 -4.01
N ALA A 162 -9.91 3.62 -5.09
CA ALA A 162 -9.73 2.62 -6.12
C ALA A 162 -9.04 1.35 -5.62
N ALA A 163 -7.99 1.49 -4.82
CA ALA A 163 -7.24 0.35 -4.29
C ALA A 163 -8.10 -0.48 -3.33
N VAL A 164 -8.79 0.19 -2.40
CA VAL A 164 -9.71 -0.45 -1.45
C VAL A 164 -10.86 -1.14 -2.18
N SER A 165 -11.52 -0.44 -3.10
CA SER A 165 -12.71 -0.97 -3.80
C SER A 165 -12.35 -2.11 -4.76
N SER A 166 -11.17 -2.06 -5.38
CA SER A 166 -10.67 -3.12 -6.25
C SER A 166 -10.02 -4.27 -5.47
N LYS A 167 -9.83 -4.13 -4.15
CA LYS A 167 -9.14 -5.10 -3.28
C LYS A 167 -7.76 -5.47 -3.82
N CYS A 168 -6.99 -4.46 -4.20
CA CYS A 168 -5.76 -4.63 -4.97
C CYS A 168 -4.58 -3.88 -4.37
N LEU A 169 -3.39 -4.09 -4.95
CA LEU A 169 -2.18 -3.39 -4.51
C LEU A 169 -2.31 -1.88 -4.72
N LEU A 170 -1.74 -1.10 -3.80
CA LEU A 170 -1.59 0.35 -3.90
C LEU A 170 -0.11 0.69 -3.99
N VAL A 171 0.32 1.30 -5.08
CA VAL A 171 1.72 1.67 -5.28
C VAL A 171 1.92 3.15 -4.98
N THR A 172 2.51 3.44 -3.83
CA THR A 172 2.86 4.79 -3.38
C THR A 172 3.98 4.73 -2.33
N ASN A 173 4.91 5.68 -2.36
CA ASN A 173 5.85 5.94 -1.27
C ASN A 173 5.29 6.95 -0.26
N ASP A 174 4.03 7.39 -0.41
CA ASP A 174 3.40 8.20 0.62
C ASP A 174 3.33 7.44 1.94
N GLU A 175 3.63 8.15 3.01
CA GLU A 175 3.60 7.64 4.38
C GLU A 175 2.17 7.38 4.87
N MET A 176 1.22 8.09 4.28
CA MET A 176 -0.18 8.12 4.63
C MET A 176 -0.37 8.48 6.11
N ARG A 177 0.31 9.55 6.55
CA ARG A 177 0.40 10.01 7.96
C ARG A 177 -0.23 11.37 8.23
N ASP A 178 -0.77 12.03 7.22
CA ASP A 178 -1.34 13.37 7.37
C ASP A 178 -2.74 13.37 8.03
N HIS A 179 -3.35 14.56 8.11
CA HIS A 179 -4.69 14.71 8.68
C HIS A 179 -5.79 13.95 7.93
N LEU A 180 -5.63 13.72 6.63
CA LEU A 180 -6.57 12.95 5.84
C LEU A 180 -6.62 11.50 6.35
N PHE A 181 -5.45 10.86 6.50
CA PHE A 181 -5.40 9.46 6.90
C PHE A 181 -5.74 9.25 8.38
N ASN A 182 -5.56 10.25 9.23
CA ASN A 182 -6.03 10.20 10.62
C ASN A 182 -7.56 10.07 10.74
N LEU A 183 -8.32 10.52 9.73
CA LEU A 183 -9.79 10.35 9.69
C LEU A 183 -10.22 8.90 9.43
N LEU A 184 -9.32 8.07 8.93
CA LEU A 184 -9.60 6.69 8.52
C LEU A 184 -9.51 5.69 9.70
N GLY A 185 -9.13 6.17 10.88
CA GLY A 185 -9.05 5.38 12.10
C GLY A 185 -7.76 4.59 12.25
N ASN A 186 -7.46 4.18 13.49
CA ASN A 186 -6.18 3.59 13.88
C ASN A 186 -6.19 2.05 13.93
N SER A 187 -7.27 1.39 13.50
CA SER A 187 -7.41 -0.07 13.57
C SER A 187 -7.33 -0.72 12.18
N PHE A 188 -8.29 -0.42 11.31
CA PHE A 188 -8.40 -1.04 9.99
C PHE A 188 -7.31 -0.55 9.03
N PHE A 189 -7.17 0.76 8.88
CA PHE A 189 -6.32 1.34 7.85
C PHE A 189 -4.84 0.94 7.96
N PRO A 190 -4.20 0.89 9.15
CA PRO A 190 -2.83 0.40 9.27
C PRO A 190 -2.65 -1.05 8.80
N ARG A 191 -3.58 -1.95 9.17
CA ARG A 191 -3.58 -3.36 8.72
C ARG A 191 -3.78 -3.46 7.22
N TRP A 192 -4.72 -2.69 6.66
CA TRP A 192 -4.95 -2.62 5.23
C TRP A 192 -3.72 -2.12 4.48
N LYS A 193 -3.10 -1.03 4.96
CA LYS A 193 -1.88 -0.45 4.39
C LYS A 193 -0.75 -1.48 4.34
N GLU A 194 -0.49 -2.17 5.43
CA GLU A 194 0.55 -3.22 5.50
C GLU A 194 0.37 -4.28 4.40
N LYS A 195 -0.88 -4.71 4.16
CA LYS A 195 -1.19 -5.78 3.20
C LYS A 195 -1.28 -5.34 1.74
N HIS A 196 -1.47 -4.05 1.47
CA HIS A 196 -1.77 -3.57 0.13
C HIS A 196 -0.72 -2.58 -0.40
N GLN A 197 0.04 -1.89 0.45
CA GLN A 197 0.99 -0.87 0.01
C GLN A 197 2.26 -1.51 -0.58
N VAL A 198 2.52 -1.21 -1.84
CA VAL A 198 3.78 -1.47 -2.53
C VAL A 198 4.56 -0.15 -2.59
N ARG A 199 5.82 -0.21 -2.18
CA ARG A 199 6.74 0.95 -2.20
C ARG A 199 7.82 0.75 -3.26
N ILE A 200 8.33 1.83 -3.82
CA ILE A 200 9.45 1.79 -4.77
C ILE A 200 10.76 2.14 -4.07
N LYS A 201 11.82 1.38 -4.37
CA LYS A 201 13.18 1.71 -3.92
C LYS A 201 14.12 1.84 -5.12
N PRO A 202 15.08 2.78 -5.08
CA PRO A 202 16.21 2.77 -5.99
C PRO A 202 17.02 1.47 -5.85
N SER A 203 17.56 0.98 -6.95
CA SER A 203 18.43 -0.18 -7.01
C SER A 203 19.51 0.02 -8.08
N SER A 204 20.61 -0.72 -8.01
CA SER A 204 21.69 -0.69 -9.01
C SER A 204 21.19 -0.95 -10.44
N ASN A 205 20.15 -1.78 -10.58
CA ASN A 205 19.50 -2.10 -11.87
C ASN A 205 18.28 -1.21 -12.17
N GLY A 206 18.10 -0.10 -11.43
CA GLY A 206 17.03 0.86 -11.63
C GLY A 206 16.11 0.97 -10.41
N LEU A 207 14.95 0.32 -10.47
CA LEU A 207 13.89 0.44 -9.47
C LEU A 207 13.33 -0.93 -9.12
N ILE A 208 13.14 -1.18 -7.83
CA ILE A 208 12.51 -2.40 -7.31
C ILE A 208 11.18 -2.07 -6.62
N LEU A 209 10.23 -2.99 -6.74
CA LEU A 209 8.98 -2.95 -6.00
C LEU A 209 9.17 -3.71 -4.68
N HIS A 210 8.99 -3.00 -3.57
CA HIS A 210 8.94 -3.58 -2.25
C HIS A 210 7.51 -4.01 -1.96
N MET A 211 7.25 -5.32 -2.08
CA MET A 211 5.93 -5.91 -1.92
C MET A 211 5.54 -6.00 -0.43
N PRO A 212 4.23 -6.01 -0.11
CA PRO A 212 3.73 -6.39 1.21
C PRO A 212 4.33 -7.71 1.72
N PRO A 213 4.64 -7.83 3.03
CA PRO A 213 5.17 -9.06 3.59
C PRO A 213 4.13 -10.19 3.53
N PRO A 214 4.57 -11.45 3.36
CA PRO A 214 3.68 -12.62 3.36
C PRO A 214 3.20 -13.04 4.77
N TYR A 215 3.40 -12.18 5.78
CA TYR A 215 3.02 -12.37 7.18
C TYR A 215 2.52 -11.03 7.76
N SER A 216 1.87 -11.04 8.92
CA SER A 216 1.35 -9.82 9.56
C SER A 216 2.31 -9.25 10.61
N LEU A 217 2.59 -7.94 10.58
CA LEU A 217 3.52 -7.27 11.50
C LEU A 217 2.83 -6.87 12.82
N VAL A 218 2.22 -7.85 13.47
CA VAL A 218 1.56 -7.69 14.77
C VAL A 218 2.16 -8.67 15.77
N ILE A 219 1.80 -8.51 17.05
CA ILE A 219 2.13 -9.52 18.06
C ILE A 219 1.41 -10.82 17.70
N GLN A 220 2.15 -11.93 17.67
CA GLN A 220 1.61 -13.26 17.38
C GLN A 220 2.02 -14.28 18.44
N GLU A 221 1.09 -15.16 18.80
CA GLU A 221 1.35 -16.34 19.63
C GLU A 221 1.21 -17.60 18.75
N SER A 222 2.22 -18.47 18.77
CA SER A 222 2.19 -19.76 18.06
C SER A 222 1.35 -20.79 18.82
N GLU A 223 0.94 -21.86 18.14
CA GLU A 223 0.26 -23.00 18.78
C GLU A 223 1.09 -23.65 19.90
N ARG A 224 2.42 -23.49 19.85
CA ARG A 224 3.36 -23.98 20.87
C ARG A 224 3.56 -23.00 22.03
N GLY A 225 2.86 -21.86 22.02
CA GLY A 225 2.96 -20.82 23.04
C GLY A 225 4.19 -19.93 22.90
N SER A 226 4.81 -19.89 21.72
CA SER A 226 5.91 -18.97 21.40
C SER A 226 5.36 -17.61 21.01
N TRP A 227 5.89 -16.55 21.60
CA TRP A 227 5.48 -15.18 21.35
C TRP A 227 6.47 -14.48 20.43
N HIS A 228 5.94 -13.78 19.42
CA HIS A 228 6.70 -12.95 18.50
C HIS A 228 6.19 -11.52 18.55
N ILE A 229 7.03 -10.59 18.99
CA ILE A 229 6.66 -9.19 19.22
C ILE A 229 7.50 -8.30 18.31
N PRO A 230 6.89 -7.60 17.33
CA PRO A 230 7.62 -6.66 16.49
C PRO A 230 7.99 -5.41 17.28
N THR A 231 9.21 -4.90 17.09
CA THR A 231 9.59 -3.60 17.67
C THR A 231 9.00 -2.44 16.85
N VAL A 232 8.77 -1.30 17.50
CA VAL A 232 8.17 -0.09 16.90
C VAL A 232 9.18 0.72 16.08
N THR A 233 10.44 0.28 15.98
CA THR A 233 11.53 1.09 15.44
C THR A 233 11.65 0.97 13.93
N GLY A 234 11.47 2.09 13.22
CA GLY A 234 11.97 2.31 11.86
C GLY A 234 10.94 2.25 10.74
N ASP A 235 11.32 2.82 9.59
CA ASP A 235 10.71 2.53 8.30
C ASP A 235 11.24 1.18 7.82
N ASP A 236 10.35 0.19 7.65
CA ASP A 236 10.68 -1.17 7.17
C ASP A 236 11.39 -1.14 5.80
N LEU A 237 11.34 -0.01 5.10
CA LEU A 237 12.08 0.20 3.87
C LEU A 237 13.60 0.36 4.06
N GLU A 238 14.07 0.99 5.13
CA GLU A 238 15.50 1.27 5.29
C GLU A 238 16.20 0.26 6.20
N THR A 239 15.49 -0.22 7.22
CA THR A 239 16.04 -1.19 8.18
C THR A 239 15.06 -2.34 8.40
N PRO A 240 15.52 -3.61 8.34
CA PRO A 240 14.68 -4.75 8.69
C PRO A 240 14.12 -4.59 10.11
N ARG A 241 12.81 -4.80 10.25
CA ARG A 241 12.13 -4.78 11.55
C ARG A 241 12.76 -5.78 12.50
N GLN A 242 13.07 -5.33 13.72
CA GLN A 242 13.53 -6.22 14.77
C GLN A 242 12.33 -6.87 15.46
N TRP A 243 12.54 -8.08 15.96
CA TRP A 243 11.54 -8.87 16.66
C TRP A 243 12.08 -9.33 18.00
N VAL A 244 11.18 -9.56 18.95
CA VAL A 244 11.48 -10.31 20.17
C VAL A 244 10.81 -11.67 20.02
N CYS A 245 11.60 -12.74 20.11
CA CYS A 245 11.12 -14.11 20.19
C CYS A 245 11.17 -14.55 21.65
N ALA A 246 10.05 -15.04 22.19
CA ALA A 246 9.97 -15.61 23.53
C ALA A 246 9.32 -17.00 23.46
N THR A 247 10.11 -18.04 23.77
CA THR A 247 9.66 -19.44 23.73
C THR A 247 9.63 -20.03 25.13
N ARG A 248 8.64 -20.90 25.40
CA ARG A 248 8.69 -21.77 26.58
C ARG A 248 9.77 -22.82 26.37
N MET A 249 10.61 -23.04 27.38
CA MET A 249 11.55 -24.18 27.41
C MET A 249 10.80 -25.51 27.49
#